data_AF-A0A9E5BIX7-F1
#
_entry.id   AF-A0A9E5BIX7-F1
#
_cell.length_a   1.000
_cell.length_b   1.000
_cell.length_c   1.000
_cell.angle_alpha   90.00
_cell.angle_beta   90.00
_cell.angle_gamma   90.00
#
_symmetry.space_group_name_H-M   'P 1'
#
loop_
_entity.id
_entity.type
_entity.pdbx_description
1 polymer ?
#
loop_
_entity_poly.entity_id
_entity_poly.type
_entity_poly.pdbx_seq_one_letter_code
_entity_poly.pdbx_strand_id
1 'polypeptide(L)'
;MFLAYWVHHLDPVAIHFPDGWFLKGIHWYGLSYATGFLIAALLLHRWRVRQLTPLQSPQDESNLITAIMMGVVLGGRLGHVLLYAHEEFLADPMMVFRVWQGGMASHGGFLGIILVAAWFAKTRRVSFL
;
A
#
# COMPACT_ATOMS: atom_id res chain seq x y z
N MET A 1 -20.11 23.71 35.07
CA MET A 1 -19.09 24.31 34.17
C MET A 1 -18.64 23.21 33.21
N PHE A 2 -19.29 23.08 32.05
CA PHE A 2 -18.88 22.11 31.03
C PHE A 2 -17.71 22.72 30.28
N LEU A 3 -16.50 22.19 30.46
CA LEU A 3 -15.39 22.47 29.56
C LEU A 3 -15.79 21.92 28.19
N ALA A 4 -16.30 22.80 27.33
CA ALA A 4 -16.53 22.49 25.92
C ALA A 4 -15.15 22.25 25.30
N TYR A 5 -14.73 20.99 25.22
CA TYR A 5 -13.52 20.62 24.50
C TYR A 5 -13.87 20.70 23.01
N TRP A 6 -13.11 21.52 22.27
CA TRP A 6 -13.24 21.62 20.83
C TRP A 6 -12.80 20.31 20.18
N VAL A 7 -13.75 19.54 19.65
CA VAL A 7 -13.46 18.41 18.76
C VAL A 7 -13.67 18.87 17.33
N HIS A 8 -12.59 18.92 16.56
CA HIS A 8 -12.70 19.12 15.12
C HIS A 8 -13.25 17.85 14.48
N HIS A 9 -14.42 17.95 13.84
CA HIS A 9 -14.98 16.90 12.99
C HIS A 9 -14.44 17.07 11.57
N LEU A 10 -13.18 16.68 11.36
CA LEU A 10 -12.59 16.64 10.03
C LEU A 10 -13.24 15.50 9.23
N ASP A 11 -13.77 15.82 8.06
CA ASP A 11 -14.28 14.81 7.12
C ASP A 11 -13.10 13.95 6.63
N PRO A 12 -13.12 12.62 6.84
CA PRO A 12 -12.05 11.74 6.35
C PRO A 12 -12.04 11.61 4.82
N VAL A 13 -13.11 11.99 4.13
CA VAL A 13 -13.24 11.93 2.67
C VAL A 13 -12.77 13.26 2.06
N ALA A 14 -11.78 13.17 1.18
CA ALA A 14 -11.25 14.31 0.45
C ALA A 14 -12.12 14.65 -0.78
N ILE A 15 -12.58 13.62 -1.49
CA ILE A 15 -13.42 13.75 -2.69
C ILE A 15 -14.55 12.73 -2.59
N HIS A 16 -15.78 13.22 -2.47
CA HIS A 16 -16.98 12.40 -2.45
C HIS A 16 -17.38 11.98 -3.87
N PHE A 17 -17.82 10.74 -4.03
CA PHE A 17 -18.41 10.26 -5.27
C PHE A 17 -19.95 10.30 -5.19
N PRO A 18 -20.66 10.25 -6.34
CA PRO A 18 -22.12 10.28 -6.34
C PRO A 18 -22.75 9.13 -5.54
N ASP A 19 -23.89 9.41 -4.91
CA ASP A 19 -24.67 8.40 -4.18
C ASP A 19 -25.11 7.26 -5.12
N GLY A 20 -24.86 6.01 -4.71
CA GLY A 20 -25.11 4.81 -5.51
C GLY A 20 -23.90 4.28 -6.29
N TRP A 21 -22.77 4.99 -6.27
CA TRP A 21 -21.51 4.45 -6.79
C TRP A 21 -20.93 3.35 -5.88
N PHE A 22 -20.14 2.44 -6.44
CA PHE A 22 -19.55 1.30 -5.70
C PHE A 22 -18.41 1.70 -4.73
N LEU A 23 -17.94 2.95 -4.80
CA LEU A 23 -16.93 3.53 -3.90
C LEU A 23 -17.51 4.79 -3.26
N LYS A 24 -17.23 4.98 -1.96
CA LYS A 24 -17.67 6.18 -1.22
C LYS A 24 -16.94 7.46 -1.65
N GLY A 25 -15.71 7.34 -2.14
CA GLY A 25 -14.86 8.47 -2.48
C GLY A 25 -13.40 8.22 -2.15
N ILE A 26 -12.58 9.26 -2.38
CA ILE A 26 -11.15 9.24 -2.08
C ILE A 26 -10.94 9.82 -0.69
N HIS A 27 -10.27 9.06 0.17
CA HIS A 27 -10.00 9.46 1.54
C HIS A 27 -8.63 10.15 1.67
N TRP A 28 -8.50 11.05 2.64
CA TRP A 28 -7.23 11.75 2.92
C TRP A 28 -6.07 10.78 3.18
N TYR A 29 -6.31 9.71 3.93
CA TYR A 29 -5.25 8.73 4.19
C TYR A 29 -4.76 8.04 2.90
N GLY A 30 -5.64 7.82 1.93
CA GLY A 30 -5.28 7.26 0.63
C GLY A 30 -4.39 8.21 -0.18
N LEU A 31 -4.71 9.51 -0.14
CA LEU A 31 -3.85 10.56 -0.73
C LEU A 31 -2.49 10.65 -0.02
N SER A 32 -2.45 10.48 1.31
CA SER A 32 -1.19 10.43 2.06
C SER A 32 -0.32 9.25 1.63
N TYR A 33 -0.89 8.07 1.42
CA TYR A 33 -0.16 6.91 0.90
C TYR A 33 0.36 7.16 -0.52
N ALA A 34 -0.49 7.68 -1.42
CA ALA A 34 -0.08 8.02 -2.79
C ALA A 34 1.09 9.02 -2.79
N THR A 35 1.00 10.06 -1.96
CA THR A 35 2.06 11.06 -1.79
C THR A 35 3.35 10.43 -1.27
N GLY A 36 3.26 9.51 -0.30
CA GLY A 36 4.42 8.77 0.20
C GLY A 36 5.13 7.97 -0.89
N PHE A 37 4.38 7.27 -1.75
CA PHE A 37 4.95 6.54 -2.89
C PHE A 37 5.57 7.47 -3.94
N LEU A 38 4.96 8.63 -4.21
CA LEU A 38 5.53 9.63 -5.11
C LEU A 38 6.85 10.18 -4.57
N ILE A 39 6.92 10.54 -3.29
CA ILE A 39 8.15 11.00 -2.65
C ILE A 39 9.22 9.90 -2.71
N ALA A 40 8.86 8.65 -2.40
CA ALA A 40 9.78 7.52 -2.49
C ALA A 40 10.33 7.34 -3.90
N ALA A 41 9.49 7.44 -4.94
CA ALA A 41 9.91 7.36 -6.33
C ALA A 41 10.88 8.51 -6.71
N LEU A 42 10.60 9.74 -6.28
CA LEU A 42 11.47 10.89 -6.51
C LEU A 42 12.83 10.75 -5.81
N LEU A 43 12.83 10.26 -4.57
CA LEU A 43 14.06 9.99 -3.82
C LEU A 43 14.87 8.88 -4.47
N LEU A 44 14.23 7.77 -4.86
CA LEU A 44 14.86 6.65 -5.53
C LEU A 44 15.51 7.09 -6.84
N HIS A 45 14.80 7.91 -7.62
CA HIS A 45 15.31 8.50 -8.84
C HIS A 45 16.57 9.33 -8.60
N ARG A 46 16.50 10.23 -7.62
CA ARG A 46 17.62 11.08 -7.23
C ARG A 46 18.81 10.27 -6.72
N TRP A 47 18.59 9.18 -6.00
CA TRP A 47 19.65 8.30 -5.51
C TRP A 47 20.29 7.48 -6.63
N ARG A 48 19.51 6.97 -7.59
CA ARG A 48 20.07 6.28 -8.78
C ARG A 48 20.94 7.23 -9.61
N VAL A 49 20.47 8.45 -9.91
CA VAL A 49 21.24 9.44 -10.69
C VAL A 49 22.56 9.80 -10.00
N ARG A 50 22.59 9.76 -8.67
CA ARG A 50 23.80 9.95 -7.84
C ARG A 50 24.62 8.68 -7.62
N GLN A 51 24.23 7.55 -8.23
CA GLN A 51 24.88 6.25 -8.08
C GLN A 51 24.97 5.77 -6.62
N LEU A 52 23.97 6.13 -5.80
CA LEU A 52 23.85 5.73 -4.39
C LEU A 52 23.03 4.44 -4.21
N THR A 53 22.56 3.84 -5.31
CA THR A 53 21.79 2.60 -5.31
C THR A 53 22.36 1.66 -6.36
N PRO A 54 22.16 0.34 -6.23
CA PRO A 54 22.59 -0.62 -7.24
C PRO A 54 21.64 -0.70 -8.45
N LEU A 55 20.63 0.17 -8.53
CA LEU A 55 19.68 0.21 -9.66
C LEU A 55 20.39 0.76 -10.90
N GLN A 56 20.21 0.09 -12.04
CA GLN A 56 20.95 0.41 -13.26
C GLN A 56 20.16 1.27 -14.24
N SER A 57 18.83 1.20 -14.20
CA SER A 57 17.96 1.86 -15.17
C SER A 57 16.75 2.54 -14.53
N PRO A 58 16.13 3.53 -15.21
CA PRO A 58 14.83 4.08 -14.78
C PRO A 58 13.74 3.01 -14.70
N GLN A 59 13.84 1.97 -15.55
CA GLN A 59 12.92 0.84 -15.54
C GLN A 59 13.04 0.03 -14.24
N ASP A 60 14.23 -0.06 -13.65
CA ASP A 60 14.39 -0.74 -12.35
C ASP A 60 13.74 0.05 -11.21
N GLU A 61 13.77 1.38 -11.27
CA GLU A 61 13.08 2.25 -10.29
C GLU A 61 11.57 2.00 -10.33
N SER A 62 10.98 2.09 -11.52
CA SER A 62 9.54 1.91 -11.70
C SER A 62 9.11 0.48 -11.35
N ASN A 63 9.89 -0.52 -11.74
CA ASN A 63 9.63 -1.91 -11.38
C ASN A 63 9.71 -2.13 -9.87
N LEU A 64 10.70 -1.57 -9.17
CA LEU A 64 10.84 -1.73 -7.72
C LEU A 64 9.66 -1.08 -6.97
N ILE A 65 9.33 0.17 -7.30
CA ILE A 65 8.20 0.88 -6.67
C ILE A 65 6.90 0.13 -6.91
N THR A 66 6.64 -0.30 -8.15
CA THR A 66 5.44 -1.07 -8.51
C THR A 66 5.40 -2.39 -7.75
N ALA A 67 6.51 -3.11 -7.69
CA ALA A 67 6.58 -4.37 -6.98
C ALA A 67 6.30 -4.18 -5.48
N ILE A 68 6.89 -3.16 -4.84
CA ILE A 68 6.62 -2.83 -3.43
C ILE A 68 5.13 -2.51 -3.22
N MET A 69 4.52 -1.68 -4.08
CA MET A 69 3.08 -1.39 -4.01
C MET A 69 2.24 -2.66 -4.09
N MET A 70 2.57 -3.56 -5.01
CA MET A 70 1.91 -4.87 -5.13
C MET A 70 2.12 -5.72 -3.88
N GLY A 71 3.33 -5.74 -3.32
CA GLY A 71 3.65 -6.44 -2.07
C GLY A 71 2.79 -5.95 -0.91
N VAL A 72 2.61 -4.64 -0.76
CA VAL A 72 1.74 -4.04 0.26
C VAL A 72 0.29 -4.47 0.07
N VAL A 73 -0.23 -4.36 -1.15
CA VAL A 73 -1.65 -4.65 -1.42
C VAL A 73 -1.95 -6.14 -1.30
N LEU A 74 -1.18 -6.99 -1.97
CA LEU A 74 -1.38 -8.44 -1.95
C LEU A 74 -1.08 -9.02 -0.57
N GLY A 75 0.05 -8.62 0.03
CA GLY A 75 0.43 -9.07 1.37
C GLY A 75 -0.59 -8.62 2.41
N GLY A 76 -1.06 -7.38 2.35
CA GLY A 76 -2.07 -6.87 3.27
C GLY A 76 -3.40 -7.60 3.15
N ARG A 77 -3.82 -7.90 1.91
CA ARG A 77 -5.09 -8.61 1.67
C ARG A 77 -5.02 -10.06 2.09
N LEU A 78 -3.97 -10.78 1.69
CA LEU A 78 -3.77 -12.18 2.08
C LEU A 78 -3.55 -12.32 3.58
N GLY A 79 -2.77 -11.42 4.19
CA GLY A 79 -2.60 -11.39 5.64
C GLY A 79 -3.93 -11.18 6.35
N HIS A 80 -4.85 -10.37 5.81
CA HIS A 80 -6.16 -10.21 6.41
C HIS A 80 -7.02 -11.49 6.32
N VAL A 81 -7.06 -12.10 5.13
CA VAL A 81 -7.79 -13.36 4.90
C VAL A 81 -7.27 -14.48 5.82
N LEU A 82 -5.95 -14.62 5.92
CA LEU A 82 -5.33 -15.69 6.70
C LEU A 82 -5.41 -15.49 8.21
N LEU A 83 -5.30 -14.25 8.70
CA LEU A 83 -5.21 -13.95 10.12
C LEU A 83 -6.55 -13.58 10.77
N TYR A 84 -7.50 -13.02 10.01
CA TYR A 84 -8.70 -12.42 10.58
C TYR A 84 -10.01 -12.87 9.92
N ALA A 85 -10.03 -13.19 8.63
CA ALA A 85 -11.27 -13.42 7.86
C ALA A 85 -11.41 -14.85 7.32
N HIS A 86 -10.99 -15.86 8.10
CA HIS A 86 -10.96 -17.25 7.62
C HIS A 86 -12.37 -17.80 7.29
N GLU A 87 -13.36 -17.58 8.16
CA GLU A 87 -14.73 -18.05 7.95
C GLU A 87 -15.41 -17.35 6.77
N GLU A 88 -15.24 -16.02 6.67
CA GLU A 88 -15.74 -15.23 5.53
C GLU A 88 -15.15 -15.70 4.21
N PHE A 89 -13.86 -16.08 4.20
CA PHE A 89 -13.20 -16.60 3.01
C PHE A 89 -13.71 -17.97 2.59
N LEU A 90 -14.05 -18.85 3.53
CA LEU A 90 -14.66 -20.15 3.21
C LEU A 90 -16.06 -19.99 2.63
N ALA A 91 -16.81 -18.99 3.08
CA ALA A 91 -18.14 -18.68 2.56
C ALA A 91 -18.08 -18.05 1.15
N ASP A 92 -17.12 -17.16 0.90
CA ASP A 92 -16.92 -16.54 -0.41
C ASP A 92 -15.43 -16.35 -0.74
N PRO A 93 -14.80 -17.32 -1.42
CA PRO A 93 -13.40 -17.23 -1.80
C PRO A 93 -13.05 -16.04 -2.70
N MET A 94 -14.03 -15.52 -3.46
CA MET A 94 -13.83 -14.36 -4.33
C MET A 94 -13.68 -13.06 -3.54
N MET A 95 -13.95 -13.07 -2.23
CA MET A 95 -13.68 -11.92 -1.37
C MET A 95 -12.23 -11.47 -1.46
N VAL A 96 -11.27 -12.37 -1.68
CA VAL A 96 -9.84 -12.02 -1.70
C VAL A 96 -9.54 -10.90 -2.70
N PHE A 97 -10.26 -10.82 -3.83
CA PHE A 97 -10.06 -9.80 -4.86
C PHE A 97 -10.76 -8.46 -4.55
N ARG A 98 -11.73 -8.45 -3.64
CA ARG A 98 -12.54 -7.25 -3.31
C ARG A 98 -11.85 -6.32 -2.31
N VAL A 99 -10.67 -5.82 -2.67
CA VAL A 99 -9.85 -4.95 -1.83
C VAL A 99 -10.52 -3.61 -1.47
N TRP A 100 -11.50 -3.17 -2.25
CA TRP A 100 -12.26 -1.94 -2.00
C TRP A 100 -13.29 -2.06 -0.88
N GLN A 101 -13.62 -3.29 -0.44
CA GLN A 101 -14.49 -3.51 0.72
C GLN A 101 -13.74 -3.31 2.06
N GLY A 102 -12.45 -2.95 2.01
CA GLY A 102 -11.58 -2.90 3.17
C GLY A 102 -11.02 -4.28 3.52
N GLY A 103 -10.56 -4.46 4.76
CA GLY A 103 -9.96 -5.71 5.23
C GLY A 103 -8.52 -5.89 4.74
N MET A 104 -7.60 -5.16 5.37
CA MET A 104 -6.16 -5.20 5.10
C MET A 104 -5.40 -5.38 6.41
N ALA A 105 -4.39 -6.23 6.42
CA ALA A 105 -3.55 -6.48 7.59
C ALA A 105 -2.17 -5.83 7.42
N SER A 106 -1.79 -4.95 8.35
CA SER A 106 -0.48 -4.28 8.31
C SER A 106 0.69 -5.27 8.34
N HIS A 107 0.59 -6.34 9.15
CA HIS A 107 1.59 -7.40 9.22
C HIS A 107 1.79 -8.11 7.88
N GLY A 108 0.68 -8.42 7.20
CA GLY A 108 0.72 -9.03 5.87
C GLY A 108 1.35 -8.10 4.83
N GLY A 109 1.02 -6.80 4.87
CA GLY A 109 1.62 -5.80 4.00
C GLY A 109 3.12 -5.68 4.20
N PHE A 110 3.58 -5.62 5.46
CA PHE A 110 5.01 -5.58 5.81
C PHE A 110 5.76 -6.82 5.31
N LEU A 111 5.21 -8.02 5.54
CA LEU A 111 5.80 -9.26 5.04
C LEU A 111 5.85 -9.26 3.51
N GLY A 112 4.79 -8.79 2.85
CA GLY A 112 4.73 -8.64 1.39
C GLY A 112 5.84 -7.74 0.83
N ILE A 113 6.13 -6.62 1.49
CA ILE A 113 7.27 -5.74 1.11
C ILE A 113 8.58 -6.51 1.21
N ILE A 114 8.84 -7.20 2.32
CA ILE A 114 10.09 -7.96 2.53
C ILE A 114 10.27 -9.00 1.44
N LEU A 115 9.22 -9.79 1.17
CA LEU A 115 9.27 -10.86 0.16
C LEU A 115 9.56 -10.31 -1.24
N VAL A 116 8.89 -9.22 -1.62
CA VAL A 116 9.10 -8.59 -2.92
C VAL A 116 10.49 -7.95 -3.02
N ALA A 117 10.96 -7.27 -1.98
CA ALA A 117 12.28 -6.67 -1.97
C ALA A 117 13.39 -7.74 -2.05
N ALA A 118 13.25 -8.85 -1.34
CA ALA A 118 14.16 -9.99 -1.44
C ALA A 118 14.15 -10.63 -2.84
N TRP A 119 12.96 -10.81 -3.43
CA TRP A 119 12.81 -11.31 -4.80
C TRP A 119 13.44 -10.37 -5.83
N PHE A 120 13.21 -9.06 -5.70
CA PHE A 120 13.78 -8.05 -6.59
C PHE A 120 15.31 -8.02 -6.48
N ALA A 121 15.86 -8.04 -5.26
CA ALA A 121 17.31 -8.09 -5.04
C ALA A 121 17.94 -9.33 -5.69
N LYS A 122 17.31 -10.49 -5.50
CA LYS A 122 17.77 -11.77 -6.08
C LYS A 122 17.77 -11.74 -7.61
N THR A 123 16.71 -11.22 -8.25
CA THR A 123 16.62 -11.16 -9.72
C THR A 123 17.62 -10.19 -10.34
N ARG A 124 18.05 -9.16 -9.59
CA ARG A 124 19.09 -8.20 -10.01
C ARG A 124 20.49 -8.56 -9.53
N ARG A 125 20.66 -9.69 -8.81
CA ARG A 125 21.94 -10.14 -8.23
C ARG A 125 22.61 -9.08 -7.34
N VAL A 126 21.80 -8.33 -6.61
CA VAL A 126 22.26 -7.36 -5.62
C VAL A 126 22.01 -7.90 -4.22
N SER A 127 22.80 -7.44 -3.24
CA SER A 127 22.56 -7.80 -1.85
C SER A 127 21.20 -7.25 -1.41
N PHE A 128 20.45 -8.07 -0.65
CA PHE A 128 19.23 -7.61 0.01
C PHE A 128 19.54 -6.77 1.25
N LEU A 129 20.68 -7.05 1.90
CA LEU A 129 21.19 -6.33 3.08
C LEU A 129 22.32 -5.37 2.70
#